data_AF-A0A9R0YHJ7-F1
#
_entry.id   AF-A0A9R0YHJ7-F1
#
_cell.length_a   1.000
_cell.length_b   1.000
_cell.length_c   1.000
_cell.angle_alpha   90.00
_cell.angle_beta   90.00
_cell.angle_gamma   90.00
#
_symmetry.space_group_name_H-M   'P 1'
#
loop_
_entity.id
_entity.type
_entity.pdbx_description
1 polymer ?
#
loop_
_entity_poly.entity_id
_entity_poly.type
_entity_poly.pdbx_seq_one_letter_code
_entity_poly.pdbx_strand_id
1 'polypeptide(L)'
;MTGGRAVLLLVVSALFAQIYASDPLFHESFDEGFQGSWIVSGKEEYSGVWKHEKSDGHEDYGLLVSEPARKYAIVKELDSPVTLKDGTVVLQFEVRLQNGLECGGAYLKYIRPQEAGWDAKEFDNDTPYTIMFGPDKCGSTNKVHFILKHKNPKTGKYVEHHLKSPPSVPYDKLSHVYTAILKPDNEVRILVDGEEKSKANFLSADDFEPALIPSKTIPDPDDKKPEDWDERAKIPDPAAVKPDDWDEDAPTEILDEEATKPEGWLDDEPEEVDDPEAAKPEDWDDEEDGEWEAPKIDNPKCEEAPGCGEWKRPMKQNPAYKGKWHAPMIDNPAYKGIWKPQEIPNPEYFELDKPDFDPIAAIGIEIWTMQDGILFDNILIADDEKVATAILEKTWKPKFDVEKEKQKAEEAAAADSEDLSEFQKKIFSVLYKIADIPFLEPYKIKIIDVIEKGEKQPNITISILASAAVILVTVLFRTLFGGKKPVDL
;
A
#
# COMPACT_ATOMS: atom_id res chain seq x y z
N MET A 1 -13.65 68.97 34.32
CA MET A 1 -12.32 68.50 34.75
C MET A 1 -12.36 66.98 34.89
N THR A 2 -11.33 66.31 34.40
CA THR A 2 -10.91 64.92 34.66
C THR A 2 -11.88 63.78 34.35
N GLY A 3 -11.92 63.37 33.09
CA GLY A 3 -12.45 62.07 32.66
C GLY A 3 -12.17 61.88 31.16
N GLY A 4 -11.12 61.15 30.79
CA GLY A 4 -10.82 60.93 29.37
C GLY A 4 -9.39 60.60 28.96
N ARG A 5 -8.47 60.28 29.90
CA ARG A 5 -7.06 59.97 29.56
C ARG A 5 -6.55 58.59 29.98
N ALA A 6 -7.38 57.74 30.59
CA ALA A 6 -6.95 56.44 31.10
C ALA A 6 -7.32 55.24 30.22
N VAL A 7 -8.14 55.40 29.17
CA VAL A 7 -8.61 54.26 28.35
C VAL A 7 -7.83 54.13 27.02
N LEU A 8 -7.09 55.15 26.60
CA LEU A 8 -6.33 55.10 25.34
C LEU A 8 -4.90 54.55 25.49
N LEU A 9 -4.43 54.30 26.72
CA LEU A 9 -3.09 53.76 27.00
C LEU A 9 -3.06 52.25 27.29
N LEU A 10 -4.23 51.60 27.36
CA LEU A 10 -4.35 50.14 27.54
C LEU A 10 -4.74 49.38 26.26
N VAL A 11 -5.02 50.09 25.16
CA VAL A 11 -5.40 49.47 23.87
C VAL A 11 -4.24 49.49 22.86
N VAL A 12 -3.15 50.23 23.12
CA VAL A 12 -1.99 50.28 22.21
C VAL A 12 -0.85 49.33 22.63
N SER A 13 -0.88 48.78 23.85
CA SER A 13 0.10 47.78 24.31
C SER A 13 -0.31 46.33 24.03
N ALA A 14 -1.47 46.09 23.40
CA ALA A 14 -1.96 44.75 23.06
C ALA A 14 -1.78 44.37 21.57
N LEU A 15 -1.12 45.22 20.77
CA LEU A 15 -0.99 45.04 19.30
C LEU A 15 0.46 44.85 18.80
N PHE A 16 1.43 44.68 19.69
CA PHE A 16 2.79 44.30 19.34
C PHE A 16 3.34 43.25 20.30
N ALA A 17 2.61 42.14 20.48
CA ALA A 17 3.29 40.86 20.60
C ALA A 17 3.63 40.41 19.17
N GLN A 18 4.57 41.11 18.52
CA GLN A 18 5.36 40.45 17.50
C GLN A 18 6.04 39.32 18.26
N ILE A 19 5.51 38.11 18.09
CA ILE A 19 6.21 36.89 18.43
C ILE A 19 7.52 37.01 17.65
N TYR A 20 8.59 37.41 18.32
CA TYR A 20 9.94 37.20 17.82
C TYR A 20 10.11 35.68 17.87
N ALA A 21 9.61 35.01 16.83
CA ALA A 21 10.07 33.68 16.52
C ALA A 21 11.58 33.83 16.28
N SER A 22 12.40 33.04 16.96
CA SER A 22 13.83 32.96 16.63
C SER A 22 13.96 32.64 15.14
N ASP A 23 14.98 33.21 14.50
CA ASP A 23 15.31 32.78 13.16
C ASP A 23 15.67 31.28 13.21
N PRO A 24 15.24 30.48 12.23
CA PRO A 24 15.58 29.07 12.19
C PRO A 24 17.10 28.88 12.05
N LEU A 25 17.61 27.75 12.55
CA LEU A 25 19.02 27.40 12.42
C LEU A 25 19.43 27.19 10.96
N PHE A 26 18.49 26.67 10.15
CA PHE A 26 18.62 26.52 8.71
C PHE A 26 17.23 26.53 8.08
N HIS A 27 17.05 27.23 6.96
CA HIS A 27 15.83 27.18 6.15
C HIS A 27 16.15 27.32 4.66
N GLU A 28 15.72 26.34 3.87
CA GLU A 28 15.83 26.32 2.42
C GLU A 28 14.43 26.23 1.81
N SER A 29 13.97 27.34 1.23
CA SER A 29 12.68 27.45 0.53
C SER A 29 12.80 27.24 -0.98
N PHE A 30 14.02 27.06 -1.51
CA PHE A 30 14.27 26.96 -2.95
C PHE A 30 13.64 28.09 -3.78
N ASP A 31 13.39 29.27 -3.23
CA ASP A 31 13.01 30.45 -4.02
C ASP A 31 14.14 30.85 -5.00
N GLU A 32 15.38 30.62 -4.58
CA GLU A 32 16.57 30.69 -5.42
C GLU A 32 16.96 29.30 -5.94
N GLY A 33 17.65 29.26 -7.08
CA GLY A 33 18.12 28.00 -7.65
C GLY A 33 19.13 27.29 -6.74
N PHE A 34 19.06 25.96 -6.68
CA PHE A 34 19.96 25.14 -5.85
C PHE A 34 21.42 25.10 -6.34
N GLN A 35 21.70 25.61 -7.54
CA GLN A 35 23.04 25.55 -8.13
C GLN A 35 24.03 26.41 -7.34
N GLY A 36 25.07 25.77 -6.79
CA GLY A 36 26.14 26.43 -6.05
C GLY A 36 25.95 26.41 -4.53
N SER A 37 24.70 26.29 -4.05
CA SER A 37 24.41 26.01 -2.64
C SER A 37 24.40 24.50 -2.38
N TRP A 38 23.77 23.72 -3.26
CA TRP A 38 23.71 22.26 -3.18
C TRP A 38 24.72 21.59 -4.14
N ILE A 39 25.33 20.51 -3.68
CA ILE A 39 26.35 19.74 -4.40
C ILE A 39 25.75 18.40 -4.81
N VAL A 40 25.63 18.19 -6.12
CA VAL A 40 25.20 16.90 -6.69
C VAL A 40 26.38 15.92 -6.65
N SER A 41 26.11 14.66 -6.28
CA SER A 41 27.13 13.62 -6.27
C SER A 41 27.71 13.39 -7.67
N GLY A 42 29.02 13.22 -7.75
CA GLY A 42 29.77 12.90 -8.97
C GLY A 42 29.86 11.41 -9.28
N LYS A 43 29.32 10.53 -8.41
CA LYS A 43 29.36 9.08 -8.63
C LYS A 43 28.40 8.65 -9.73
N GLU A 44 28.90 7.80 -10.63
CA GLU A 44 28.18 7.38 -11.85
C GLU A 44 26.83 6.70 -11.59
N GLU A 45 26.68 6.04 -10.44
CA GLU A 45 25.42 5.38 -10.08
C GLU A 45 24.27 6.37 -9.81
N TYR A 46 24.57 7.59 -9.38
CA TYR A 46 23.60 8.66 -9.13
C TYR A 46 23.37 9.49 -10.40
N SER A 47 22.70 8.85 -11.35
CA SER A 47 22.46 9.39 -12.70
C SER A 47 21.22 10.28 -12.83
N GLY A 48 20.41 10.42 -11.77
CA GLY A 48 19.18 11.21 -11.79
C GLY A 48 19.42 12.72 -11.91
N VAL A 49 18.64 13.39 -12.76
CA VAL A 49 18.74 14.85 -12.96
C VAL A 49 17.85 15.63 -12.00
N TRP A 50 18.46 16.46 -11.15
CA TRP A 50 17.78 17.42 -10.29
C TRP A 50 17.36 18.68 -11.08
N LYS A 51 16.14 19.15 -10.84
CA LYS A 51 15.63 20.40 -11.44
C LYS A 51 15.13 21.36 -10.37
N HIS A 52 15.22 22.64 -10.70
CA HIS A 52 14.58 23.72 -9.94
C HIS A 52 13.32 24.08 -10.71
N GLU A 53 12.16 23.70 -10.19
CA GLU A 53 10.90 23.78 -10.92
C GLU A 53 9.76 24.16 -9.99
N LYS A 54 8.72 24.79 -10.56
CA LYS A 54 7.51 25.11 -9.83
C LYS A 54 6.70 23.84 -9.57
N SER A 55 6.06 23.80 -8.41
CA SER A 55 5.07 22.77 -8.12
C SER A 55 3.86 22.91 -9.06
N ASP A 56 3.29 21.82 -9.56
CA ASP A 56 2.13 21.89 -10.45
C ASP A 56 0.95 22.62 -9.78
N GLY A 57 0.54 23.74 -10.38
CA GLY A 57 -0.53 24.58 -9.88
C GLY A 57 -0.10 25.65 -8.87
N HIS A 58 1.19 25.83 -8.62
CA HIS A 58 1.70 26.85 -7.70
C HIS A 58 2.85 27.68 -8.32
N GLU A 59 3.17 28.78 -7.63
CA GLU A 59 4.17 29.75 -8.08
C GLU A 59 5.51 29.60 -7.34
N ASP A 60 5.54 28.84 -6.25
CA ASP A 60 6.73 28.49 -5.49
C ASP A 60 7.55 27.42 -6.21
N TYR A 61 8.86 27.53 -6.06
CA TYR A 61 9.82 26.60 -6.62
C TYR A 61 10.24 25.56 -5.59
N GLY A 62 10.62 24.39 -6.06
CA GLY A 62 11.20 23.34 -5.23
C GLY A 62 12.30 22.59 -5.95
N LEU A 63 12.92 21.66 -5.23
CA LEU A 63 13.92 20.74 -5.75
C LEU A 63 13.23 19.48 -6.28
N LEU A 64 13.18 19.35 -7.60
CA LEU A 64 12.45 18.31 -8.30
C LEU A 64 13.35 17.11 -8.67
N VAL A 65 12.87 15.93 -8.31
CA VAL A 65 13.30 14.64 -8.82
C VAL A 65 12.59 14.38 -10.14
N SER A 66 13.30 14.54 -11.25
CA SER A 66 12.65 14.74 -12.55
C SER A 66 12.52 13.52 -13.46
N GLU A 67 13.08 12.36 -13.07
CA GLU A 67 13.12 11.15 -13.88
C GLU A 67 12.79 9.90 -13.04
N PRO A 68 12.00 8.95 -13.60
CA PRO A 68 11.68 7.71 -12.91
C PRO A 68 12.83 6.70 -13.01
N ALA A 69 12.85 5.72 -12.10
CA ALA A 69 13.78 4.59 -12.07
C ALA A 69 15.27 5.00 -12.03
N ARG A 70 15.59 6.03 -11.25
CA ARG A 70 16.95 6.56 -11.08
C ARG A 70 17.34 6.64 -9.60
N LYS A 71 18.66 6.66 -9.37
CA LYS A 71 19.23 7.05 -8.09
C LYS A 71 19.59 8.54 -8.13
N TYR A 72 19.33 9.22 -7.03
CA TYR A 72 19.56 10.64 -6.83
C TYR A 72 20.40 10.85 -5.58
N ALA A 73 21.41 11.70 -5.68
CA ALA A 73 22.23 12.11 -4.54
C ALA A 73 22.60 13.59 -4.65
N ILE A 74 22.26 14.38 -3.63
CA ILE A 74 22.62 15.80 -3.51
C ILE A 74 22.77 16.15 -2.03
N VAL A 75 23.69 17.06 -1.71
CA VAL A 75 23.98 17.44 -0.32
C VAL A 75 24.24 18.94 -0.19
N LYS A 76 23.80 19.51 0.94
CA LYS A 76 24.05 20.89 1.35
C LYS A 76 24.79 20.90 2.68
N GLU A 77 26.01 21.42 2.67
CA GLU A 77 26.76 21.70 3.90
C GLU A 77 26.13 22.88 4.65
N LEU A 78 26.01 22.76 5.97
CA LEU A 78 25.55 23.83 6.84
C LEU A 78 26.71 24.78 7.15
N ASP A 79 26.42 26.07 7.32
CA ASP A 79 27.44 27.07 7.67
C ASP A 79 28.04 26.81 9.07
N SER A 80 27.31 26.13 9.94
CA SER A 80 27.77 25.69 11.26
C SER A 80 27.07 24.39 11.66
N PRO A 81 27.78 23.43 12.28
CA PRO A 81 27.16 22.20 12.74
C PRO A 81 26.10 22.44 13.82
N VAL A 82 24.97 21.76 13.70
CA VAL A 82 23.86 21.79 14.66
C VAL A 82 24.03 20.67 15.68
N THR A 83 24.08 21.02 16.97
CA THR A 83 24.17 20.07 18.08
C THR A 83 22.79 19.66 18.58
N LEU A 84 22.58 18.36 18.77
CA LEU A 84 21.29 17.79 19.22
C LEU A 84 21.20 17.58 20.75
N LYS A 85 22.17 18.05 21.54
CA LYS A 85 22.32 17.70 22.96
C LYS A 85 21.63 18.66 23.93
N ASP A 86 21.67 19.96 23.63
CA ASP A 86 21.46 21.01 24.63
C ASP A 86 20.11 21.73 24.50
N GLY A 87 19.21 21.25 23.64
CA GLY A 87 17.90 21.88 23.41
C GLY A 87 16.95 21.02 22.60
N THR A 88 15.78 21.58 22.32
CA THR A 88 14.85 21.01 21.34
C THR A 88 15.42 21.22 19.95
N VAL A 89 15.35 20.21 19.10
CA VAL A 89 15.68 20.33 17.68
C VAL A 89 14.51 19.84 16.85
N VAL A 90 14.10 20.66 15.90
CA VAL A 90 13.01 20.38 14.97
C VAL A 90 13.59 20.22 13.58
N LEU A 91 13.35 19.06 12.99
CA LEU A 91 13.72 18.70 11.63
C LEU A 91 12.42 18.65 10.82
N GLN A 92 12.22 19.61 9.92
CA GLN A 92 10.98 19.72 9.15
C GLN A 92 11.30 19.87 7.68
N PHE A 93 10.53 19.23 6.81
CA PHE A 93 10.61 19.47 5.37
C PHE A 93 9.29 19.11 4.72
N GLU A 94 9.09 19.66 3.53
CA GLU A 94 7.92 19.43 2.72
C GLU A 94 8.26 18.54 1.53
N VAL A 95 7.36 17.61 1.21
CA VAL A 95 7.44 16.80 0.01
C VAL A 95 6.08 16.77 -0.67
N ARG A 96 6.08 17.02 -1.98
CA ARG A 96 4.94 16.72 -2.84
C ARG A 96 5.24 15.55 -3.77
N LEU A 97 4.37 14.55 -3.73
CA LEU A 97 4.46 13.35 -4.55
C LEU A 97 3.51 13.50 -5.75
N GLN A 98 3.86 14.35 -6.73
CA GLN A 98 2.93 14.79 -7.79
C GLN A 98 2.35 13.63 -8.62
N ASN A 99 3.15 12.58 -8.84
CA ASN A 99 2.75 11.37 -9.56
C ASN A 99 2.45 10.19 -8.61
N GLY A 100 2.37 10.44 -7.31
CA GLY A 100 2.32 9.41 -6.26
C GLY A 100 3.68 8.74 -6.03
N LEU A 101 3.70 7.82 -5.04
CA LEU A 101 4.88 7.03 -4.71
C LEU A 101 4.48 5.56 -4.56
N GLU A 102 4.95 4.73 -5.48
CA GLU A 102 4.68 3.29 -5.45
C GLU A 102 5.88 2.52 -4.90
N CYS A 103 7.09 2.90 -5.35
CA CYS A 103 8.34 2.32 -4.90
C CYS A 103 9.48 3.34 -5.01
N GLY A 104 9.80 3.99 -3.90
CA GLY A 104 10.91 4.93 -3.76
C GLY A 104 10.96 5.60 -2.40
N GLY A 105 12.10 6.25 -2.13
CA GLY A 105 12.29 7.08 -0.95
C GLY A 105 12.09 8.57 -1.26
N ALA A 106 11.60 9.33 -0.28
CA ALA A 106 11.62 10.79 -0.31
C ALA A 106 12.02 11.35 1.07
N TYR A 107 13.08 10.80 1.65
CA TYR A 107 13.60 11.16 2.96
C TYR A 107 14.87 11.99 2.89
N LEU A 108 15.20 12.65 4.00
CA LEU A 108 16.46 13.36 4.20
C LEU A 108 17.40 12.55 5.10
N LYS A 109 18.70 12.62 4.80
CA LYS A 109 19.78 12.19 5.68
C LYS A 109 20.47 13.42 6.27
N TYR A 110 20.50 13.52 7.59
CA TYR A 110 21.22 14.56 8.33
C TYR A 110 22.63 14.05 8.62
N ILE A 111 23.60 14.63 7.92
CA ILE A 111 24.95 14.09 7.75
C ILE A 111 25.87 14.57 8.88
N ARG A 112 26.78 13.69 9.32
CA ARG A 112 27.82 13.98 10.32
C ARG A 112 28.88 14.94 9.76
N PRO A 113 29.72 15.56 10.61
CA PRO A 113 30.85 16.37 10.14
C PRO A 113 31.78 15.61 9.20
N GLN A 114 32.46 16.32 8.30
CA GLN A 114 33.36 15.72 7.30
C GLN A 114 34.52 14.94 7.90
N GLU A 115 34.90 15.22 9.16
CA GLU A 115 35.88 14.44 9.93
C GLU A 115 35.46 12.97 10.09
N ALA A 116 34.19 12.63 9.85
CA ALA A 116 33.71 11.26 9.77
C ALA A 116 34.16 10.51 8.50
N GLY A 117 34.86 11.18 7.58
CA GLY A 117 35.52 10.57 6.42
C GLY A 117 34.67 10.56 5.15
N TRP A 118 34.01 11.67 4.82
CA TRP A 118 33.22 11.81 3.59
C TRP A 118 33.48 13.15 2.87
N ASP A 119 33.15 13.20 1.59
CA ASP A 119 33.27 14.38 0.71
C ASP A 119 31.93 14.62 0.00
N ALA A 120 31.54 15.89 -0.16
CA ALA A 120 30.25 16.25 -0.73
C ALA A 120 30.08 15.84 -2.21
N LYS A 121 31.16 15.80 -2.99
CA LYS A 121 31.10 15.34 -4.39
C LYS A 121 31.05 13.82 -4.49
N GLU A 122 31.46 13.12 -3.45
CA GLU A 122 31.40 11.66 -3.38
C GLU A 122 30.21 11.18 -2.52
N PHE A 123 29.24 12.06 -2.25
CA PHE A 123 28.07 11.77 -1.43
C PHE A 123 27.28 10.57 -1.98
N ASP A 124 26.94 9.64 -1.09
CA ASP A 124 26.36 8.35 -1.43
C ASP A 124 25.60 7.71 -0.25
N ASN A 125 25.16 6.47 -0.45
CA ASN A 125 24.46 5.70 0.57
C ASN A 125 25.31 5.43 1.82
N ASP A 126 26.61 5.20 1.67
CA ASP A 126 27.52 4.85 2.77
C ASP A 126 27.95 6.07 3.59
N THR A 127 27.60 7.28 3.12
CA THR A 127 27.97 8.53 3.77
C THR A 127 27.47 8.56 5.23
N PRO A 128 28.38 8.77 6.20
CA PRO A 128 28.10 8.98 7.61
C PRO A 128 26.94 9.93 7.96
N TYR A 129 25.78 9.41 8.31
CA TYR A 129 24.65 10.21 8.82
C TYR A 129 24.40 10.02 10.32
N THR A 130 23.78 11.03 10.94
CA THR A 130 23.28 11.00 12.33
C THR A 130 21.83 10.55 12.36
N ILE A 131 20.97 11.16 11.55
CA ILE A 131 19.53 10.87 11.48
C ILE A 131 19.12 10.67 10.02
N MET A 132 18.30 9.67 9.75
CA MET A 132 17.55 9.57 8.49
C MET A 132 16.07 9.71 8.83
N PHE A 133 15.38 10.64 8.17
CA PHE A 133 13.99 10.97 8.47
C PHE A 133 13.21 11.30 7.21
N GLY A 134 12.05 10.66 7.04
CA GLY A 134 11.12 10.98 5.95
C GLY A 134 10.35 9.80 5.37
N PRO A 135 9.46 10.07 4.41
CA PRO A 135 8.65 9.04 3.76
C PRO A 135 9.50 8.08 2.91
N ASP A 136 9.17 6.80 2.99
CA ASP A 136 9.66 5.73 2.13
C ASP A 136 8.56 4.70 1.92
N LYS A 137 8.33 4.37 0.65
CA LYS A 137 7.30 3.42 0.28
C LYS A 137 7.79 2.56 -0.85
N CYS A 138 7.73 1.25 -0.68
CA CYS A 138 7.92 0.30 -1.76
C CYS A 138 7.14 -1.00 -1.52
N GLY A 139 6.21 -1.30 -2.43
CA GLY A 139 5.35 -2.48 -2.34
C GLY A 139 4.47 -2.44 -1.08
N SER A 140 4.60 -3.45 -0.22
CA SER A 140 3.88 -3.51 1.07
C SER A 140 4.52 -2.64 2.17
N THR A 141 5.73 -2.14 1.96
CA THR A 141 6.40 -1.25 2.92
C THR A 141 5.89 0.17 2.71
N ASN A 142 5.31 0.78 3.74
CA ASN A 142 4.86 2.17 3.75
C ASN A 142 5.15 2.80 5.12
N LYS A 143 6.23 3.57 5.22
CA LYS A 143 6.73 4.08 6.50
C LYS A 143 7.30 5.49 6.34
N VAL A 144 7.05 6.36 7.30
CA VAL A 144 7.87 7.55 7.54
C VAL A 144 9.01 7.11 8.46
N HIS A 145 10.19 6.87 7.88
CA HIS A 145 11.36 6.44 8.64
C HIS A 145 11.76 7.51 9.64
N PHE A 146 12.17 7.07 10.82
CA PHE A 146 13.01 7.83 11.71
C PHE A 146 14.08 6.87 12.24
N ILE A 147 15.32 7.10 11.82
CA ILE A 147 16.46 6.24 12.12
C ILE A 147 17.53 7.09 12.79
N LEU A 148 17.94 6.69 14.00
CA LEU A 148 19.09 7.27 14.69
C LEU A 148 20.30 6.35 14.51
N LYS A 149 21.39 6.85 13.94
CA LYS A 149 22.65 6.13 13.88
C LYS A 149 23.51 6.52 15.08
N HIS A 150 23.63 5.62 16.05
CA HIS A 150 24.29 5.89 17.33
C HIS A 150 25.57 5.06 17.50
N LYS A 151 26.58 5.67 18.13
CA LYS A 151 27.83 5.00 18.44
C LYS A 151 27.73 4.29 19.77
N ASN A 152 27.88 2.97 19.77
CA ASN A 152 28.00 2.22 21.01
C ASN A 152 29.27 2.69 21.77
N PRO A 153 29.15 3.21 23.00
CA PRO A 153 30.27 3.80 23.74
C PRO A 153 31.31 2.76 24.20
N LYS A 154 30.93 1.48 24.30
CA LYS A 154 31.85 0.40 24.68
C LYS A 154 32.62 -0.16 23.49
N THR A 155 31.94 -0.41 22.37
CA THR A 155 32.54 -1.08 21.21
C THR A 155 33.04 -0.10 20.15
N GLY A 156 32.57 1.15 20.17
CA GLY A 156 32.84 2.16 19.17
C GLY A 156 32.13 1.95 17.83
N LYS A 157 31.33 0.89 17.69
CA LYS A 157 30.57 0.57 16.48
C LYS A 157 29.34 1.47 16.37
N TYR A 158 29.00 1.85 15.14
CA TYR A 158 27.75 2.54 14.85
C TYR A 158 26.64 1.52 14.58
N VAL A 159 25.47 1.74 15.17
CA VAL A 159 24.27 0.92 14.99
C VAL A 159 23.13 1.85 14.56
N GLU A 160 22.33 1.38 13.60
CA GLU A 160 21.12 2.08 13.16
C GLU A 160 19.94 1.61 14.00
N HIS A 161 19.29 2.54 14.68
CA HIS A 161 18.14 2.29 15.53
C HIS A 161 16.91 2.83 14.83
N HIS A 162 16.04 1.93 14.36
CA HIS A 162 14.84 2.26 13.61
C HIS A 162 13.65 2.42 14.55
N LEU A 163 12.82 3.42 14.33
CA LEU A 163 11.54 3.53 15.01
C LEU A 163 10.68 2.29 14.72
N LYS A 164 10.22 1.56 15.75
CA LYS A 164 9.45 0.31 15.60
C LYS A 164 8.07 0.52 15.00
N SER A 165 7.41 1.60 15.41
CA SER A 165 6.04 1.95 15.01
C SER A 165 6.03 3.29 14.24
N PRO A 166 6.59 3.33 13.02
CA PRO A 166 6.59 4.51 12.19
C PRO A 166 5.18 4.77 11.63
N PRO A 167 4.78 6.04 11.47
CA PRO A 167 3.52 6.35 10.80
C PRO A 167 3.62 6.04 9.31
N SER A 168 2.47 5.86 8.66
CA SER A 168 2.40 5.60 7.22
C SER A 168 2.45 6.90 6.42
N VAL A 169 3.00 6.83 5.20
CA VAL A 169 2.99 7.92 4.23
C VAL A 169 1.55 8.11 3.73
N PRO A 170 1.01 9.35 3.72
CA PRO A 170 -0.26 9.68 3.08
C PRO A 170 -0.33 9.16 1.63
N TYR A 171 -1.50 8.70 1.21
CA TYR A 171 -1.69 8.11 -0.12
C TYR A 171 -2.53 9.03 -1.01
N ASP A 172 -1.90 10.11 -1.46
CA ASP A 172 -2.45 11.06 -2.40
C ASP A 172 -1.32 11.76 -3.18
N LYS A 173 -1.63 12.85 -3.90
CA LYS A 173 -0.68 13.63 -4.71
C LYS A 173 -0.40 15.03 -4.14
N LEU A 174 -0.86 15.26 -2.92
CA LEU A 174 -0.79 16.55 -2.26
C LEU A 174 0.60 16.77 -1.67
N SER A 175 0.89 18.02 -1.35
CA SER A 175 2.06 18.40 -0.58
C SER A 175 1.86 18.00 0.88
N HIS A 176 2.84 17.34 1.48
CA HIS A 176 2.81 16.97 2.91
C HIS A 176 4.06 17.48 3.63
N VAL A 177 3.88 17.85 4.90
CA VAL A 177 4.99 18.31 5.75
C VAL A 177 5.33 17.23 6.78
N TYR A 178 6.58 16.80 6.78
CA TYR A 178 7.11 15.83 7.73
C TYR A 178 7.95 16.56 8.77
N THR A 179 7.63 16.38 10.05
CA THR A 179 8.35 17.03 11.15
C THR A 179 8.78 16.01 12.20
N ALA A 180 10.07 15.99 12.54
CA ALA A 180 10.61 15.27 13.68
C ALA A 180 11.05 16.27 14.75
N ILE A 181 10.51 16.13 15.96
CA ILE A 181 10.81 17.00 17.11
C ILE A 181 11.57 16.16 18.12
N LEU A 182 12.85 16.49 18.31
CA LEU A 182 13.72 15.87 19.30
C LEU A 182 13.80 16.76 20.51
N LYS A 183 13.46 16.22 21.68
CA LYS A 183 13.48 16.96 22.95
C LYS A 183 14.62 16.52 23.86
N PRO A 184 15.08 17.40 24.76
CA PRO A 184 16.20 17.13 25.67
C PRO A 184 15.89 16.08 26.75
N ASP A 185 14.64 15.64 26.89
CA ASP A 185 14.18 14.58 27.80
C ASP A 185 14.11 13.19 27.12
N ASN A 186 14.78 13.05 25.97
CA ASN A 186 14.84 11.84 25.14
C ASN A 186 13.54 11.51 24.40
N GLU A 187 12.55 12.39 24.41
CA GLU A 187 11.34 12.25 23.59
C GLU A 187 11.64 12.60 22.12
N VAL A 188 11.11 11.79 21.21
CA VAL A 188 10.98 12.11 19.79
C VAL A 188 9.52 12.05 19.39
N ARG A 189 9.04 13.07 18.68
CA ARG A 189 7.70 13.12 18.09
C ARG A 189 7.79 13.24 16.59
N ILE A 190 6.98 12.47 15.88
CA ILE A 190 6.84 12.54 14.44
C ILE A 190 5.46 13.10 14.13
N LEU A 191 5.43 14.24 13.45
CA LEU A 191 4.23 14.89 12.97
C LEU A 191 4.19 14.79 11.45
N VAL A 192 3.00 14.61 10.91
CA VAL A 192 2.69 14.72 9.49
C VAL A 192 1.60 15.79 9.38
N ASP A 193 1.84 16.81 8.56
CA ASP A 193 0.92 17.93 8.34
C ASP A 193 0.58 18.72 9.62
N GLY A 194 1.55 18.80 10.54
CA GLY A 194 1.39 19.44 11.85
C GLY A 194 0.64 18.58 12.89
N GLU A 195 0.14 17.40 12.51
CA GLU A 195 -0.53 16.48 13.41
C GLU A 195 0.44 15.41 13.93
N GLU A 196 0.46 15.18 15.25
CA GLU A 196 1.26 14.11 15.85
C GLU A 196 0.75 12.74 15.42
N LYS A 197 1.61 11.96 14.74
CA LYS A 197 1.31 10.60 14.30
C LYS A 197 2.08 9.54 15.08
N SER A 198 3.24 9.89 15.64
CA SER A 198 4.01 8.98 16.47
C SER A 198 4.77 9.73 17.57
N LYS A 199 4.98 9.04 18.69
CA LYS A 199 5.71 9.51 19.85
C LYS A 199 6.51 8.35 20.42
N ALA A 200 7.80 8.58 20.66
CA ALA A 200 8.73 7.57 21.12
C ALA A 200 9.76 8.18 22.10
N ASN A 201 10.45 7.32 22.83
CA ASN A 201 11.58 7.68 23.68
C ASN A 201 12.84 6.94 23.23
N PHE A 202 13.94 7.64 23.01
CA PHE A 202 15.20 7.05 22.52
C PHE A 202 15.75 5.92 23.41
N LEU A 203 15.47 5.94 24.71
CA LEU A 203 15.96 4.94 25.67
C LEU A 203 14.98 3.79 25.90
N SER A 204 13.77 3.88 25.34
CA SER A 204 12.78 2.82 25.42
C SER A 204 13.14 1.67 24.47
N ALA A 205 13.25 0.46 25.02
CA ALA A 205 13.47 -0.74 24.23
C ALA A 205 12.24 -1.12 23.37
N ASP A 206 11.07 -0.54 23.67
CA ASP A 206 9.83 -0.80 22.93
C ASP A 206 9.66 0.14 21.73
N ASP A 207 10.38 1.25 21.68
CA ASP A 207 10.20 2.27 20.64
C ASP A 207 11.19 2.14 19.47
N PHE A 208 12.38 1.58 19.71
CA PHE A 208 13.44 1.44 18.70
C PHE A 208 13.91 -0.01 18.52
N GLU A 209 14.20 -0.38 17.27
CA GLU A 209 14.75 -1.69 16.88
C GLU A 209 16.01 -1.56 16.02
N PRO A 210 17.14 -2.15 16.45
CA PRO A 210 17.40 -2.62 17.81
C PRO A 210 17.26 -1.48 18.83
N ALA A 211 17.06 -1.82 20.10
CA ALA A 211 17.04 -0.82 21.17
C ALA A 211 18.38 -0.08 21.26
N LEU A 212 18.35 1.20 21.63
CA LEU A 212 19.57 2.01 21.79
C LEU A 212 20.49 1.43 22.87
N ILE A 213 19.89 1.05 24.00
CA ILE A 213 20.57 0.31 25.07
C ILE A 213 20.39 -1.19 24.77
N PRO A 214 21.48 -1.93 24.50
CA PRO A 214 21.39 -3.37 24.27
C PRO A 214 20.83 -4.11 25.49
N SER A 215 20.37 -5.35 25.30
CA SER A 215 19.95 -6.20 26.42
C SER A 215 21.11 -6.46 27.38
N LYS A 216 20.82 -6.56 28.68
CA LYS A 216 21.82 -6.86 29.73
C LYS A 216 22.48 -8.22 29.54
N THR A 217 21.73 -9.19 29.02
CA THR A 217 22.17 -10.54 28.73
C THR A 217 21.91 -10.88 27.27
N ILE A 218 22.69 -11.82 26.76
CA ILE A 218 22.50 -12.44 25.45
C ILE A 218 22.57 -13.97 25.61
N PRO A 219 21.92 -14.74 24.75
CA PRO A 219 22.12 -16.18 24.70
C PRO A 219 23.59 -16.51 24.42
N ASP A 220 24.14 -17.47 25.16
CA ASP A 220 25.51 -17.94 24.99
C ASP A 220 25.65 -18.59 23.61
N PRO A 221 26.47 -18.02 22.69
CA PRO A 221 26.66 -18.58 21.36
C PRO A 221 27.40 -19.93 21.37
N ASP A 222 28.11 -20.23 22.47
CA ASP A 222 28.87 -21.47 22.63
C ASP A 222 28.06 -22.58 23.33
N ASP A 223 26.92 -22.25 23.92
CA ASP A 223 26.04 -23.22 24.57
C ASP A 223 25.22 -24.00 23.53
N LYS A 224 25.14 -25.31 23.72
CA LYS A 224 24.53 -26.25 22.78
C LYS A 224 23.53 -27.14 23.48
N LYS A 225 22.41 -27.39 22.81
CA LYS A 225 21.40 -28.33 23.29
C LYS A 225 22.03 -29.69 23.57
N PRO A 226 21.96 -30.22 24.80
CA PRO A 226 22.43 -31.56 25.11
C PRO A 226 21.67 -32.62 24.29
N GLU A 227 22.36 -33.68 23.88
CA GLU A 227 21.74 -34.78 23.11
C GLU A 227 20.65 -35.51 23.90
N ASP A 228 20.74 -35.52 25.22
CA ASP A 228 19.79 -36.13 26.15
C ASP A 228 18.61 -35.20 26.52
N TRP A 229 18.48 -34.05 25.83
CA TRP A 229 17.40 -33.11 26.07
C TRP A 229 16.17 -33.44 25.22
N ASP A 230 15.16 -34.04 25.85
CA ASP A 230 13.90 -34.36 25.18
C ASP A 230 12.90 -33.20 25.27
N GLU A 231 12.59 -32.61 24.12
CA GLU A 231 11.62 -31.51 23.97
C GLU A 231 10.22 -32.01 23.61
N ARG A 232 10.04 -33.33 23.43
CA ARG A 232 8.74 -33.92 23.11
C ARG A 232 7.90 -33.96 24.39
N ALA A 233 6.91 -33.08 24.48
CA ALA A 233 5.98 -33.07 25.61
C ALA A 233 5.20 -34.39 25.75
N LYS A 234 4.88 -35.03 24.61
CA LYS A 234 4.19 -36.31 24.57
C LYS A 234 4.91 -37.32 23.69
N ILE A 235 4.90 -38.57 24.11
CA ILE A 235 5.44 -39.72 23.38
C ILE A 235 4.37 -40.81 23.26
N PRO A 236 4.44 -41.66 22.23
CA PRO A 236 3.58 -42.85 22.17
C PRO A 236 3.84 -43.73 23.40
N ASP A 237 2.77 -44.24 24.02
CA ASP A 237 2.86 -45.11 25.18
C ASP A 237 3.67 -46.38 24.84
N PRO A 238 4.86 -46.57 25.44
CA PRO A 238 5.69 -47.74 25.14
C PRO A 238 5.08 -49.04 25.69
N ALA A 239 4.11 -48.97 26.61
CA ALA A 239 3.40 -50.12 27.15
C ALA A 239 2.14 -50.47 26.35
N ALA A 240 1.68 -49.61 25.44
CA ALA A 240 0.54 -49.90 24.59
C ALA A 240 0.93 -50.89 23.50
N VAL A 241 0.12 -51.93 23.36
CA VAL A 241 0.27 -52.96 22.32
C VAL A 241 -0.97 -52.92 21.43
N LYS A 242 -0.78 -53.11 20.12
CA LYS A 242 -1.89 -53.25 19.18
C LYS A 242 -2.83 -54.38 19.65
N PRO A 243 -4.12 -54.09 19.84
CA PRO A 243 -5.10 -55.13 20.17
C PRO A 243 -5.21 -56.19 19.07
N ASP A 244 -5.44 -57.44 19.45
CA ASP A 244 -5.59 -58.55 18.50
C ASP A 244 -6.83 -58.40 17.58
N ASP A 245 -7.83 -57.61 17.99
CA ASP A 245 -9.04 -57.31 17.22
C ASP A 245 -8.88 -56.09 16.29
N TRP A 246 -7.66 -55.57 16.14
CA TRP A 246 -7.34 -54.44 15.25
C TRP A 246 -6.70 -54.94 13.95
N ASP A 247 -7.57 -55.21 12.97
CA ASP A 247 -7.16 -55.57 11.62
C ASP A 247 -6.78 -54.30 10.82
N GLU A 248 -5.48 -54.14 10.54
CA GLU A 248 -4.94 -53.01 9.78
C GLU A 248 -5.05 -53.22 8.25
N ASP A 249 -5.30 -54.46 7.81
CA ASP A 249 -5.42 -54.84 6.41
C ASP A 249 -6.88 -54.85 5.94
N ALA A 250 -7.83 -54.63 6.85
CA ALA A 250 -9.23 -54.44 6.52
C ALA A 250 -9.38 -53.30 5.49
N PRO A 251 -10.09 -53.49 4.38
CA PRO A 251 -10.32 -52.42 3.41
C PRO A 251 -11.30 -51.40 3.98
N THR A 252 -11.14 -50.12 3.61
CA THR A 252 -12.04 -49.02 4.00
C THR A 252 -13.48 -49.27 3.54
N GLU A 253 -13.63 -49.94 2.38
CA GLU A 253 -14.92 -50.22 1.79
C GLU A 253 -15.02 -51.70 1.40
N ILE A 254 -16.23 -52.25 1.54
CA ILE A 254 -16.60 -53.61 1.15
C ILE A 254 -17.84 -53.55 0.25
N LEU A 255 -18.05 -54.56 -0.58
CA LEU A 255 -19.25 -54.62 -1.42
C LEU A 255 -20.52 -54.61 -0.55
N ASP A 256 -21.51 -53.82 -0.94
CA ASP A 256 -22.80 -53.84 -0.27
C ASP A 256 -23.65 -55.01 -0.78
N GLU A 257 -23.63 -56.12 -0.03
CA GLU A 257 -24.43 -57.30 -0.35
C GLU A 257 -25.94 -57.05 -0.21
N GLU A 258 -26.34 -56.06 0.59
CA GLU A 258 -27.74 -55.68 0.83
C GLU A 258 -28.28 -54.77 -0.28
N ALA A 259 -27.40 -54.12 -1.04
CA ALA A 259 -27.79 -53.32 -2.19
C ALA A 259 -28.34 -54.24 -3.31
N THR A 260 -29.58 -54.00 -3.68
CA THR A 260 -30.22 -54.62 -4.84
C THR A 260 -30.26 -53.64 -6.00
N LYS A 261 -30.06 -54.16 -7.21
CA LYS A 261 -30.17 -53.36 -8.43
C LYS A 261 -31.55 -52.69 -8.52
N PRO A 262 -31.63 -51.36 -8.73
CA PRO A 262 -32.91 -50.66 -8.87
C PRO A 262 -33.76 -51.20 -10.02
N GLU A 263 -35.07 -51.27 -9.83
CA GLU A 263 -36.01 -51.58 -10.92
C GLU A 263 -36.00 -50.44 -11.95
N GLY A 264 -35.74 -50.77 -13.22
CA GLY A 264 -35.66 -49.79 -14.32
C GLY A 264 -34.24 -49.40 -14.76
N TRP A 265 -33.19 -50.01 -14.21
CA TRP A 265 -31.81 -49.83 -14.67
C TRP A 265 -31.62 -50.33 -16.11
N LEU A 266 -30.97 -49.52 -16.95
CA LEU A 266 -30.79 -49.78 -18.38
C LEU A 266 -29.42 -50.43 -18.66
N ASP A 267 -29.32 -51.77 -18.61
CA ASP A 267 -28.03 -52.46 -18.79
C ASP A 267 -27.40 -52.31 -20.18
N ASP A 268 -28.25 -52.20 -21.21
CA ASP A 268 -27.83 -52.21 -22.61
C ASP A 268 -27.52 -50.81 -23.16
N GLU A 269 -27.77 -49.75 -22.39
CA GLU A 269 -27.48 -48.37 -22.77
C GLU A 269 -26.17 -47.93 -22.07
N PRO A 270 -25.18 -47.39 -22.81
CA PRO A 270 -23.94 -46.92 -22.19
C PRO A 270 -24.19 -45.67 -21.33
N GLU A 271 -23.39 -45.50 -20.28
CA GLU A 271 -23.45 -44.33 -19.40
C GLU A 271 -23.10 -43.04 -20.15
N GLU A 272 -22.12 -43.12 -21.07
CA GLU A 272 -21.70 -42.00 -21.90
C GLU A 272 -21.90 -42.33 -23.39
N VAL A 273 -22.37 -41.35 -24.16
CA VAL A 273 -22.51 -41.41 -25.63
C VAL A 273 -21.74 -40.26 -26.27
N ASP A 274 -21.34 -40.41 -27.52
CA ASP A 274 -20.67 -39.35 -28.27
C ASP A 274 -21.60 -38.14 -28.44
N ASP A 275 -21.08 -36.93 -28.20
CA ASP A 275 -21.84 -35.68 -28.33
C ASP A 275 -22.29 -35.48 -29.79
N PRO A 276 -23.60 -35.53 -30.08
CA PRO A 276 -24.11 -35.39 -31.44
C PRO A 276 -23.95 -33.97 -32.00
N GLU A 277 -23.69 -32.97 -31.14
CA GLU A 277 -23.47 -31.58 -31.54
C GLU A 277 -21.98 -31.24 -31.73
N ALA A 278 -21.08 -32.11 -31.27
CA ALA A 278 -19.65 -31.93 -31.48
C ALA A 278 -19.26 -32.22 -32.94
N ALA A 279 -18.62 -31.25 -33.58
CA ALA A 279 -18.04 -31.40 -34.90
C ALA A 279 -16.52 -31.27 -34.80
N LYS A 280 -15.82 -32.03 -35.66
CA LYS A 280 -14.37 -31.95 -35.80
C LYS A 280 -13.95 -30.51 -36.15
N PRO A 281 -13.02 -29.89 -35.40
CA PRO A 281 -12.50 -28.57 -35.71
C PRO A 281 -11.83 -28.50 -37.09
N GLU A 282 -11.95 -27.36 -37.78
CA GLU A 282 -11.36 -27.17 -39.12
C GLU A 282 -9.82 -27.17 -39.11
N ASP A 283 -9.20 -26.91 -37.96
CA ASP A 283 -7.76 -26.88 -37.73
C ASP A 283 -7.18 -28.21 -37.20
N TRP A 284 -7.99 -29.26 -37.08
CA TRP A 284 -7.56 -30.58 -36.62
C TRP A 284 -6.92 -31.42 -37.73
N ASP A 285 -5.67 -31.84 -37.54
CA ASP A 285 -4.93 -32.69 -38.47
C ASP A 285 -4.84 -34.12 -37.94
N ASP A 286 -5.50 -35.10 -38.60
CA ASP A 286 -5.51 -36.49 -38.11
C ASP A 286 -4.11 -37.16 -38.14
N GLU A 287 -3.17 -36.65 -38.94
CA GLU A 287 -1.82 -37.23 -39.08
C GLU A 287 -0.87 -36.75 -37.98
N GLU A 288 -1.07 -35.52 -37.48
CA GLU A 288 -0.28 -34.93 -36.39
C GLU A 288 -0.98 -35.02 -35.02
N ASP A 289 -2.32 -34.86 -34.97
CA ASP A 289 -3.13 -34.83 -33.74
C ASP A 289 -3.86 -36.17 -33.43
N GLY A 290 -3.91 -37.10 -34.40
CA GLY A 290 -4.60 -38.40 -34.30
C GLY A 290 -6.06 -38.39 -34.77
N GLU A 291 -6.68 -39.57 -34.89
CA GLU A 291 -8.09 -39.68 -35.30
C GLU A 291 -9.00 -38.93 -34.31
N TRP A 292 -9.74 -37.95 -34.80
CA TRP A 292 -10.68 -37.19 -33.97
C TRP A 292 -11.83 -38.07 -33.46
N GLU A 293 -11.96 -38.16 -32.14
CA GLU A 293 -13.10 -38.76 -31.45
C GLU A 293 -13.97 -37.66 -30.81
N ALA A 294 -15.28 -37.77 -30.95
CA ALA A 294 -16.20 -36.82 -30.35
C ALA A 294 -16.10 -36.87 -28.80
N PRO A 295 -16.20 -35.73 -28.11
CA PRO A 295 -16.32 -35.71 -26.65
C PRO A 295 -17.52 -36.56 -26.21
N LYS A 296 -17.32 -37.37 -25.17
CA LYS A 296 -18.39 -38.16 -24.58
C LYS A 296 -19.22 -37.29 -23.64
N ILE A 297 -20.54 -37.40 -23.74
CA ILE A 297 -21.51 -36.76 -22.85
C ILE A 297 -22.33 -37.83 -22.14
N ASP A 298 -22.87 -37.48 -20.97
CA ASP A 298 -23.80 -38.34 -20.25
C ASP A 298 -25.00 -38.67 -21.15
N ASN A 299 -25.33 -39.96 -21.26
CA ASN A 299 -26.41 -40.40 -22.13
C ASN A 299 -27.76 -39.86 -21.61
N PRO A 300 -28.49 -39.03 -22.38
CA PRO A 300 -29.73 -38.40 -21.91
C PRO A 300 -30.81 -39.40 -21.48
N LYS A 301 -30.80 -40.62 -22.03
CA LYS A 301 -31.72 -41.69 -21.60
C LYS A 301 -31.48 -42.16 -20.16
N CYS A 302 -30.28 -41.94 -19.65
CA CYS A 302 -29.86 -42.31 -18.30
C CYS A 302 -30.29 -41.29 -17.26
N GLU A 303 -30.61 -40.05 -17.67
CA GLU A 303 -31.20 -39.04 -16.79
C GLU A 303 -32.63 -39.38 -16.38
N GLU A 304 -33.39 -40.03 -17.27
CA GLU A 304 -34.78 -40.44 -17.02
C GLU A 304 -34.89 -41.82 -16.34
N ALA A 305 -33.78 -42.54 -16.19
CA ALA A 305 -33.70 -43.87 -15.58
C ALA A 305 -32.92 -43.85 -14.25
N PRO A 306 -33.04 -44.88 -13.38
CA PRO A 306 -32.23 -44.99 -12.17
C PRO A 306 -30.72 -45.17 -12.40
N GLY A 307 -30.32 -45.49 -13.64
CA GLY A 307 -28.93 -45.66 -14.06
C GLY A 307 -28.81 -46.49 -15.35
N CYS A 308 -27.62 -46.51 -15.93
CA CYS A 308 -27.29 -47.15 -17.20
C CYS A 308 -26.01 -47.99 -17.11
N GLY A 309 -25.75 -48.82 -18.12
CA GLY A 309 -24.57 -49.67 -18.21
C GLY A 309 -24.62 -50.88 -17.27
N GLU A 310 -23.51 -51.63 -17.18
CA GLU A 310 -23.44 -52.81 -16.33
C GLU A 310 -23.51 -52.40 -14.85
N TRP A 311 -24.62 -52.74 -14.17
CA TRP A 311 -24.79 -52.40 -12.76
C TRP A 311 -23.72 -53.06 -11.89
N LYS A 312 -22.90 -52.23 -11.24
CA LYS A 312 -21.94 -52.65 -10.23
C LYS A 312 -22.50 -52.40 -8.84
N ARG A 313 -22.42 -53.41 -7.97
CA ARG A 313 -22.80 -53.26 -6.57
C ARG A 313 -21.99 -52.12 -5.95
N PRO A 314 -22.66 -51.17 -5.27
CA PRO A 314 -21.95 -50.09 -4.61
C PRO A 314 -21.08 -50.64 -3.48
N MET A 315 -19.99 -49.94 -3.21
CA MET A 315 -19.16 -50.20 -2.03
C MET A 315 -19.79 -49.49 -0.83
N LYS A 316 -19.85 -50.16 0.32
CA LYS A 316 -20.21 -49.56 1.61
C LYS A 316 -19.02 -49.51 2.55
N GLN A 317 -19.04 -48.55 3.46
CA GLN A 317 -18.02 -48.41 4.50
C GLN A 317 -17.95 -49.70 5.33
N ASN A 318 -16.75 -50.24 5.47
CA ASN A 318 -16.50 -51.46 6.22
C ASN A 318 -16.55 -51.16 7.72
N PRO A 319 -17.52 -51.67 8.50
CA PRO A 319 -17.60 -51.41 9.93
C PRO A 319 -16.41 -51.94 10.73
N ALA A 320 -15.65 -52.89 10.16
CA ALA A 320 -14.44 -53.44 10.76
C ALA A 320 -13.18 -52.62 10.46
N TYR A 321 -13.24 -51.63 9.57
CA TYR A 321 -12.08 -50.80 9.24
C TYR A 321 -11.73 -49.86 10.41
N LYS A 322 -10.54 -50.07 10.99
CA LYS A 322 -10.01 -49.23 12.08
C LYS A 322 -8.77 -48.42 11.67
N GLY A 323 -8.22 -48.65 10.47
CA GLY A 323 -7.00 -48.01 9.98
C GLY A 323 -5.73 -48.56 10.63
N LYS A 324 -4.59 -47.87 10.46
CA LYS A 324 -3.34 -48.25 11.13
C LYS A 324 -3.40 -47.94 12.61
N TRP A 325 -2.98 -48.88 13.44
CA TRP A 325 -2.97 -48.70 14.89
C TRP A 325 -1.84 -47.77 15.30
N HIS A 326 -2.16 -46.82 16.17
CA HIS A 326 -1.19 -45.93 16.80
C HIS A 326 -1.33 -46.01 18.32
N ALA A 327 -0.21 -46.15 19.02
CA ALA A 327 -0.19 -46.10 20.47
C ALA A 327 -0.71 -44.74 20.97
N PRO A 328 -1.50 -44.71 22.07
CA PRO A 328 -1.96 -43.46 22.66
C PRO A 328 -0.77 -42.61 23.12
N MET A 329 -0.88 -41.29 22.98
CA MET A 329 0.17 -40.37 23.40
C MET A 329 0.08 -40.11 24.90
N ILE A 330 1.14 -40.42 25.64
CA ILE A 330 1.29 -40.13 27.07
C ILE A 330 2.27 -39.00 27.29
N ASP A 331 2.18 -38.34 28.45
CA ASP A 331 3.15 -37.32 28.84
C ASP A 331 4.53 -37.96 28.99
N ASN A 332 5.53 -37.36 28.35
CA ASN A 332 6.88 -37.88 28.32
C ASN A 332 7.59 -37.61 29.66
N PRO A 333 7.93 -38.63 30.47
CA PRO A 333 8.62 -38.44 31.74
C PRO A 333 10.01 -37.82 31.58
N ALA A 334 10.61 -37.90 30.39
CA ALA A 334 11.91 -37.31 30.07
C ALA A 334 11.81 -35.89 29.50
N TYR A 335 10.61 -35.31 29.38
CA TYR A 335 10.43 -33.96 28.86
C TYR A 335 11.09 -32.92 29.77
N LYS A 336 12.10 -32.23 29.25
CA LYS A 336 12.87 -31.20 30.00
C LYS A 336 12.43 -29.77 29.65
N GLY A 337 11.41 -29.59 28.80
CA GLY A 337 11.01 -28.29 28.26
C GLY A 337 11.64 -28.02 26.89
N ILE A 338 11.25 -26.93 26.25
CA ILE A 338 11.94 -26.43 25.06
C ILE A 338 13.29 -25.87 25.51
N TRP A 339 14.38 -26.40 24.96
CA TRP A 339 15.71 -25.97 25.31
C TRP A 339 15.94 -24.53 24.88
N LYS A 340 16.62 -23.76 25.73
CA LYS A 340 17.12 -22.42 25.41
C LYS A 340 18.58 -22.34 25.88
N PRO A 341 19.47 -21.68 25.12
CA PRO A 341 20.84 -21.44 25.56
C PRO A 341 20.87 -20.68 26.90
N GLN A 342 21.92 -20.88 27.67
CA GLN A 342 22.18 -20.10 28.87
C GLN A 342 22.34 -18.62 28.53
N GLU A 343 21.76 -17.73 29.34
CA GLU A 343 21.96 -16.28 29.21
C GLU A 343 23.29 -15.88 29.86
N ILE A 344 24.17 -15.20 29.10
CA ILE A 344 25.43 -14.64 29.57
C ILE A 344 25.40 -13.10 29.54
N PRO A 345 26.22 -12.40 30.35
CA PRO A 345 26.31 -10.94 30.31
C PRO A 345 26.68 -10.45 28.91
N ASN A 346 25.94 -9.48 28.38
CA ASN A 346 26.20 -8.90 27.08
C ASN A 346 27.44 -7.98 27.12
N PRO A 347 28.52 -8.27 26.39
CA PRO A 347 29.71 -7.42 26.38
C PRO A 347 29.45 -6.03 25.78
N GLU A 348 28.44 -5.90 24.92
CA GLU A 348 28.06 -4.65 24.27
C GLU A 348 27.07 -3.81 25.10
N TYR A 349 26.56 -4.34 26.23
CA TYR A 349 25.63 -3.62 27.11
C TYR A 349 26.25 -2.39 27.74
N PHE A 350 25.56 -1.25 27.70
CA PHE A 350 25.94 -0.02 28.39
C PHE A 350 24.71 0.64 29.02
N GLU A 351 24.93 1.58 29.94
CA GLU A 351 23.88 2.43 30.49
C GLU A 351 24.08 3.85 29.97
N LEU A 352 22.98 4.54 29.70
CA LEU A 352 23.00 5.88 29.13
C LEU A 352 21.77 6.67 29.61
N ASP A 353 21.99 7.89 30.10
CA ASP A 353 20.91 8.78 30.52
C ASP A 353 20.34 9.61 29.36
N LYS A 354 21.15 9.85 28.32
CA LYS A 354 20.78 10.58 27.10
C LYS A 354 21.57 10.10 25.89
N PRO A 355 20.97 9.95 24.69
CA PRO A 355 21.69 9.61 23.48
C PRO A 355 22.86 10.56 23.22
N ASP A 356 24.03 10.00 22.91
CA ASP A 356 25.18 10.78 22.47
C ASP A 356 25.08 11.04 20.97
N PHE A 357 24.36 12.10 20.61
CA PHE A 357 24.16 12.49 19.21
C PHE A 357 25.45 13.08 18.62
N ASP A 358 25.85 12.58 17.45
CA ASP A 358 26.78 13.28 16.58
C ASP A 358 26.11 14.56 16.02
N PRO A 359 26.83 15.68 15.88
CA PRO A 359 26.26 16.90 15.33
C PRO A 359 25.87 16.73 13.87
N ILE A 360 24.93 17.54 13.39
CA ILE A 360 24.52 17.60 12.00
C ILE A 360 25.33 18.70 11.31
N ALA A 361 26.10 18.36 10.28
CA ALA A 361 26.91 19.31 9.53
C ALA A 361 26.43 19.51 8.09
N ALA A 362 25.61 18.61 7.56
CA ALA A 362 25.03 18.75 6.24
C ALA A 362 23.66 18.07 6.14
N ILE A 363 22.87 18.42 5.13
CA ILE A 363 21.60 17.79 4.79
C ILE A 363 21.78 17.16 3.41
N GLY A 364 21.54 15.86 3.32
CA GLY A 364 21.65 15.10 2.08
C GLY A 364 20.34 14.45 1.68
N ILE A 365 20.06 14.41 0.38
CA ILE A 365 19.01 13.59 -0.21
C ILE A 365 19.69 12.53 -1.04
N GLU A 366 19.63 11.29 -0.56
CA GLU A 366 20.13 10.12 -1.27
C GLU A 366 18.99 9.11 -1.33
N ILE A 367 18.43 8.95 -2.53
CA ILE A 367 17.21 8.15 -2.75
C ILE A 367 17.30 7.38 -4.05
N TRP A 368 16.62 6.25 -4.07
CA TRP A 368 16.24 5.56 -5.29
C TRP A 368 14.72 5.61 -5.41
N THR A 369 14.22 5.86 -6.62
CA THR A 369 12.77 5.95 -6.88
C THR A 369 12.41 5.42 -8.25
N MET A 370 11.27 4.73 -8.32
CA MET A 370 10.61 4.32 -9.56
C MET A 370 9.73 5.44 -10.14
N GLN A 371 9.43 6.47 -9.35
CA GLN A 371 8.58 7.60 -9.74
C GLN A 371 9.38 8.90 -9.87
N ASP A 372 9.00 9.73 -10.83
CA ASP A 372 9.38 11.13 -10.93
C ASP A 372 8.34 12.03 -10.25
N GLY A 373 8.56 13.34 -10.29
CA GLY A 373 7.59 14.29 -9.77
C GLY A 373 7.65 14.47 -8.25
N ILE A 374 8.69 13.96 -7.58
CA ILE A 374 8.93 14.18 -6.15
C ILE A 374 9.58 15.55 -6.00
N LEU A 375 8.86 16.48 -5.38
CA LEU A 375 9.31 17.85 -5.15
C LEU A 375 9.60 18.04 -3.67
N PHE A 376 10.84 18.38 -3.33
CA PHE A 376 11.25 18.77 -1.98
C PHE A 376 11.20 20.29 -1.84
N ASP A 377 10.67 20.76 -0.71
CA ASP A 377 10.60 22.18 -0.39
C ASP A 377 10.68 22.43 1.14
N ASN A 378 10.88 23.69 1.54
CA ASN A 378 10.82 24.18 2.91
C ASN A 378 11.62 23.33 3.90
N ILE A 379 12.86 22.96 3.55
CA ILE A 379 13.75 22.17 4.40
C ILE A 379 14.24 23.05 5.56
N LEU A 380 13.98 22.61 6.78
CA LEU A 380 14.07 23.42 7.98
C LEU A 380 14.77 22.65 9.13
N ILE A 381 15.72 23.31 9.76
CA ILE A 381 16.22 22.95 11.10
C ILE A 381 15.95 24.12 12.03
N ALA A 382 15.26 23.88 13.13
CA ALA A 382 14.93 24.91 14.12
C ALA A 382 15.15 24.41 15.55
N ASP A 383 15.24 25.35 16.50
CA ASP A 383 15.36 25.09 17.94
C ASP A 383 14.03 25.29 18.71
N ASP A 384 12.98 25.77 18.03
CA ASP A 384 11.64 25.99 18.59
C ASP A 384 10.54 25.42 17.67
N GLU A 385 9.65 24.60 18.24
CA GLU A 385 8.47 24.04 17.58
C GLU A 385 7.57 25.13 16.98
N LYS A 386 7.54 26.32 17.59
CA LYS A 386 6.73 27.45 17.10
C LYS A 386 7.25 28.02 15.79
N VAL A 387 8.56 28.03 15.57
CA VAL A 387 9.18 28.50 14.32
C VAL A 387 8.76 27.56 13.19
N ALA A 388 8.88 26.25 13.42
CA ALA A 388 8.47 25.23 12.47
C ALA A 388 6.97 25.29 12.13
N THR A 389 6.13 25.46 13.15
CA THR A 389 4.67 25.64 12.98
C THR A 389 4.36 26.93 12.22
N ALA A 390 5.04 28.04 12.52
CA ALA A 390 4.82 29.31 11.83
C ALA A 390 5.20 29.25 10.35
N ILE A 391 6.26 28.52 9.99
CA ILE A 391 6.65 28.28 8.59
C ILE A 391 5.59 27.40 7.91
N LEU A 392 5.20 26.28 8.53
CA LEU A 392 4.17 25.38 8.01
C LEU A 392 2.85 26.12 7.71
N GLU A 393 2.37 26.94 8.64
CA GLU A 393 1.13 27.72 8.48
C GLU A 393 1.25 28.83 7.41
N LYS A 394 2.47 29.32 7.17
CA LYS A 394 2.72 30.41 6.23
C LYS A 394 2.95 29.92 4.80
N THR A 395 3.70 28.85 4.61
CA THR A 395 4.15 28.38 3.27
C THR A 395 3.27 27.23 2.77
N TRP A 396 3.19 26.15 3.53
CA TRP A 396 2.50 24.93 3.12
C TRP A 396 0.98 25.03 3.22
N LYS A 397 0.45 25.53 4.35
CA LYS A 397 -1.00 25.47 4.63
C LYS A 397 -1.88 26.10 3.54
N PRO A 398 -1.58 27.32 3.03
CA PRO A 398 -2.36 27.92 1.95
C PRO A 398 -2.29 27.11 0.65
N LYS A 399 -1.12 26.54 0.35
CA LYS A 399 -0.89 25.69 -0.82
C LYS A 399 -1.71 24.40 -0.73
N PHE A 400 -1.61 23.69 0.39
CA PHE A 400 -2.33 22.45 0.63
C PHE A 400 -3.85 22.62 0.55
N ASP A 401 -4.40 23.72 1.09
CA ASP A 401 -5.84 23.99 1.01
C ASP A 401 -6.30 24.17 -0.45
N VAL A 402 -5.49 24.82 -1.30
CA VAL A 402 -5.78 24.94 -2.75
C VAL A 402 -5.70 23.58 -3.45
N GLU A 403 -4.66 22.79 -3.19
CA GLU A 403 -4.48 21.45 -3.76
C GLU A 403 -5.65 20.53 -3.38
N LYS A 404 -6.07 20.56 -2.11
CA LYS A 404 -7.17 19.74 -1.60
C LYS A 404 -8.52 20.10 -2.23
N GLU A 405 -8.79 21.38 -2.44
CA GLU A 405 -10.01 21.81 -3.12
C GLU A 405 -9.97 21.45 -4.62
N LYS A 406 -8.80 21.52 -5.28
CA LYS A 406 -8.62 21.03 -6.65
C LYS A 406 -8.87 19.53 -6.75
N GLN A 407 -8.30 18.73 -5.85
CA GLN A 407 -8.51 17.28 -5.82
C GLN A 407 -9.98 16.92 -5.63
N LYS A 408 -10.68 17.56 -4.68
CA LYS A 408 -12.13 17.34 -4.48
C LYS A 408 -12.94 17.68 -5.74
N ALA A 409 -12.58 18.75 -6.44
CA ALA A 409 -13.25 19.14 -7.68
C ALA A 409 -13.00 18.11 -8.81
N GLU A 410 -11.78 17.59 -8.92
CA GLU A 410 -11.42 16.53 -9.87
C GLU A 410 -12.15 15.21 -9.55
N GLU A 411 -12.21 14.81 -8.28
CA GLU A 411 -12.95 13.62 -7.83
C GLU A 411 -14.46 13.77 -8.07
N ALA A 412 -15.04 14.93 -7.80
CA ALA A 412 -16.44 15.22 -8.10
C ALA A 412 -16.72 15.20 -9.60
N ALA A 413 -15.84 15.80 -10.42
CA ALA A 413 -15.98 15.78 -11.87
C ALA A 413 -15.82 14.36 -12.45
N ALA A 414 -14.93 13.55 -11.88
CA ALA A 414 -14.76 12.14 -12.25
C ALA A 414 -16.03 11.33 -11.91
N ALA A 415 -16.56 11.49 -10.70
CA ALA A 415 -17.81 10.85 -10.29
C ALA A 415 -19.00 11.26 -11.17
N ASP A 416 -19.15 12.57 -11.46
CA ASP A 416 -20.18 13.07 -12.37
C ASP A 416 -20.01 12.50 -13.79
N SER A 417 -18.77 12.31 -14.25
CA SER A 417 -18.49 11.72 -15.56
C SER A 417 -18.81 10.23 -15.65
N GLU A 418 -18.57 9.48 -14.57
CA GLU A 418 -18.97 8.06 -14.46
C GLU A 418 -20.49 7.92 -14.44
N ASP A 419 -21.18 8.76 -13.67
CA ASP A 419 -22.65 8.82 -13.62
C ASP A 419 -23.24 9.17 -14.99
N LEU A 420 -22.66 10.15 -15.70
CA LEU A 420 -23.06 10.50 -17.06
C LEU A 420 -22.79 9.35 -18.05
N SER A 421 -21.69 8.62 -17.90
CA SER A 421 -21.38 7.44 -18.73
C SER A 421 -22.39 6.31 -18.49
N GLU A 422 -22.75 6.04 -17.24
CA GLU A 422 -23.74 5.01 -16.89
C GLU A 422 -25.15 5.40 -17.38
N PHE A 423 -25.50 6.69 -17.28
CA PHE A 423 -26.75 7.21 -17.81
C PHE A 423 -26.82 7.13 -19.34
N GLN A 424 -25.72 7.45 -20.04
CA GLN A 424 -25.63 7.27 -21.50
C GLN A 424 -25.83 5.80 -21.90
N LYS A 425 -25.16 4.85 -21.23
CA LYS A 425 -25.34 3.40 -21.46
C LYS A 425 -26.79 2.96 -21.28
N LYS A 426 -27.48 3.46 -20.23
CA LYS A 426 -28.91 3.18 -20.00
C LYS A 426 -29.79 3.71 -21.13
N ILE A 427 -29.55 4.92 -21.62
CA ILE A 427 -30.34 5.47 -22.72
C ILE A 427 -30.11 4.70 -24.02
N PHE A 428 -28.85 4.41 -24.37
CA PHE A 428 -28.55 3.62 -25.56
C PHE A 428 -29.21 2.24 -25.51
N SER A 429 -29.20 1.57 -24.35
CA SER A 429 -29.95 0.31 -24.14
C SER A 429 -31.45 0.45 -24.42
N VAL A 430 -32.07 1.55 -23.98
CA VAL A 430 -33.49 1.82 -24.25
C VAL A 430 -33.74 2.08 -25.74
N LEU A 431 -32.85 2.81 -26.42
CA LEU A 431 -32.93 3.07 -27.87
C LEU A 431 -32.84 1.77 -28.69
N TYR A 432 -31.96 0.85 -28.31
CA TYR A 432 -31.88 -0.47 -28.93
C TYR A 432 -33.18 -1.28 -28.72
N LYS A 433 -33.75 -1.26 -27.51
CA LYS A 433 -35.06 -1.91 -27.25
C LYS A 433 -36.20 -1.32 -28.06
N ILE A 434 -36.18 -0.02 -28.35
CA ILE A 434 -37.18 0.64 -29.20
C ILE A 434 -37.02 0.20 -30.66
N ALA A 435 -35.78 0.02 -31.13
CA ALA A 435 -35.51 -0.47 -32.49
C ALA A 435 -36.06 -1.89 -32.74
N ASP A 436 -36.26 -2.68 -31.68
CA ASP A 436 -36.81 -4.05 -31.72
C ASP A 436 -38.34 -4.14 -31.63
N ILE A 437 -39.06 -3.01 -31.64
CA ILE A 437 -40.53 -3.02 -31.65
C ILE A 437 -41.02 -3.52 -33.03
N PRO A 438 -41.95 -4.50 -33.10
CA PRO A 438 -42.39 -5.13 -34.36
C PRO A 438 -42.89 -4.16 -35.45
N PHE A 439 -43.43 -3.01 -35.04
CA PHE A 439 -43.90 -1.98 -35.97
C PHE A 439 -42.76 -1.23 -36.70
N LEU A 440 -41.53 -1.27 -36.18
CA LEU A 440 -40.35 -0.57 -36.73
C LEU A 440 -39.41 -1.49 -37.52
N GLU A 441 -39.76 -2.76 -37.68
CA GLU A 441 -38.95 -3.80 -38.31
C GLU A 441 -38.44 -3.45 -39.73
N PRO A 442 -39.22 -2.79 -40.63
CA PRO A 442 -38.71 -2.36 -41.94
C PRO A 442 -37.62 -1.27 -41.87
N TYR A 443 -37.50 -0.57 -40.74
CA TYR A 443 -36.57 0.54 -40.52
C TYR A 443 -35.46 0.19 -39.52
N LYS A 444 -35.50 -1.00 -38.90
CA LYS A 444 -34.60 -1.46 -37.84
C LYS A 444 -33.12 -1.27 -38.18
N ILE A 445 -32.68 -1.70 -39.37
CA ILE A 445 -31.28 -1.57 -39.82
C ILE A 445 -30.83 -0.10 -39.85
N LYS A 446 -31.70 0.82 -40.32
CA LYS A 446 -31.38 2.25 -40.37
C LYS A 446 -31.37 2.88 -38.98
N ILE A 447 -32.25 2.43 -38.08
CA ILE A 447 -32.31 2.93 -36.71
C ILE A 447 -31.05 2.49 -35.95
N ILE A 448 -30.64 1.24 -36.08
CA ILE A 448 -29.41 0.71 -35.45
C ILE A 448 -28.17 1.45 -35.96
N ASP A 449 -28.02 1.67 -37.27
CA ASP A 449 -26.90 2.42 -37.85
C ASP A 449 -26.82 3.87 -37.30
N VAL A 450 -27.98 4.50 -37.04
CA VAL A 450 -28.03 5.83 -36.41
C VAL A 450 -27.66 5.79 -34.93
N ILE A 451 -28.10 4.77 -34.19
CA ILE A 451 -27.76 4.58 -32.78
C ILE A 451 -26.25 4.33 -32.64
N GLU A 452 -25.66 3.47 -33.45
CA GLU A 452 -24.21 3.20 -33.46
C GLU A 452 -23.36 4.42 -33.82
N LYS A 453 -23.81 5.22 -34.80
CA LYS A 453 -23.16 6.49 -35.12
C LYS A 453 -23.25 7.50 -33.97
N GLY A 454 -24.38 7.48 -33.25
CA GLY A 454 -24.61 8.29 -32.06
C GLY A 454 -23.72 7.88 -30.88
N GLU A 455 -23.40 6.59 -30.72
CA GLU A 455 -22.50 6.10 -29.67
C GLU A 455 -21.04 6.46 -29.94
N LYS A 456 -20.63 6.48 -31.22
CA LYS A 456 -19.24 6.75 -31.64
C LYS A 456 -18.89 8.24 -31.78
N GLN A 457 -19.88 9.16 -31.74
CA GLN A 457 -19.65 10.59 -32.01
C GLN A 457 -20.35 11.53 -30.99
N PRO A 458 -19.62 12.12 -30.03
CA PRO A 458 -20.19 12.88 -28.90
C PRO A 458 -21.03 14.11 -29.32
N ASN A 459 -20.69 14.77 -30.43
CA ASN A 459 -21.46 15.93 -30.93
C ASN A 459 -22.81 15.54 -31.54
N ILE A 460 -22.97 14.30 -32.02
CA ILE A 460 -24.22 13.80 -32.61
C ILE A 460 -25.12 13.20 -31.53
N THR A 461 -24.52 12.58 -30.51
CA THR A 461 -25.20 11.97 -29.36
C THR A 461 -26.26 12.89 -28.73
N ILE A 462 -25.90 14.14 -28.42
CA ILE A 462 -26.80 15.11 -27.77
C ILE A 462 -28.02 15.42 -28.67
N SER A 463 -27.81 15.51 -29.99
CA SER A 463 -28.87 15.80 -30.96
C SER A 463 -29.83 14.61 -31.17
N ILE A 464 -29.31 13.39 -31.18
CA ILE A 464 -30.10 12.15 -31.29
C ILE A 464 -30.92 11.92 -30.01
N LEU A 465 -30.33 12.14 -28.83
CA LEU A 465 -31.00 11.99 -27.54
C LEU A 465 -32.18 12.96 -27.39
N ALA A 466 -32.00 14.23 -27.76
CA ALA A 466 -33.09 15.22 -27.77
C ALA A 466 -34.19 14.85 -28.78
N SER A 467 -33.81 14.36 -29.96
CA SER A 467 -34.75 13.98 -31.02
C SER A 467 -35.57 12.73 -30.67
N ALA A 468 -34.94 11.72 -30.07
CA ALA A 468 -35.61 10.50 -29.63
C ALA A 468 -36.61 10.77 -28.50
N ALA A 469 -36.26 11.62 -27.53
CA ALA A 469 -37.17 12.04 -26.47
C ALA A 469 -38.39 12.79 -27.02
N VAL A 470 -38.19 13.69 -27.99
CA VAL A 470 -39.28 14.40 -28.67
C VAL A 470 -40.16 13.43 -29.46
N ILE A 471 -39.60 12.46 -30.17
CA ILE A 471 -40.38 11.44 -30.92
C ILE A 471 -41.19 10.58 -29.95
N LEU A 472 -40.62 10.12 -28.84
CA LEU A 472 -41.32 9.31 -27.84
C LEU A 472 -42.49 10.07 -27.21
N VAL A 473 -42.28 11.33 -26.83
CA VAL A 473 -43.34 12.20 -26.31
C VAL A 473 -44.39 12.45 -27.39
N THR A 474 -44.01 12.66 -28.64
CA THR A 474 -44.95 12.92 -29.74
C THR A 474 -45.78 11.69 -30.11
N VAL A 475 -45.19 10.50 -30.08
CA VAL A 475 -45.88 9.22 -30.31
C VAL A 475 -46.84 8.95 -29.16
N LEU A 476 -46.40 9.09 -27.90
CA LEU A 476 -47.26 8.98 -26.72
C LEU A 476 -48.43 9.97 -26.77
N PHE A 477 -48.17 11.22 -27.16
CA PHE A 477 -49.21 12.25 -27.28
C PHE A 477 -50.20 11.94 -28.40
N ARG A 478 -49.73 11.41 -29.55
CA ARG A 478 -50.62 10.99 -30.65
C ARG A 478 -51.43 9.74 -30.29
N THR A 479 -50.88 8.79 -29.54
CA THR A 479 -51.62 7.61 -29.10
C THR A 479 -52.65 7.93 -28.01
N LEU A 480 -52.36 8.91 -27.14
CA LEU A 480 -53.26 9.33 -26.06
C LEU A 480 -54.37 10.28 -26.54
N PHE A 481 -54.11 11.13 -27.55
CA PHE A 481 -55.04 12.21 -27.94
C PHE A 481 -55.52 12.18 -29.41
N GLY A 482 -55.03 11.25 -30.24
CA GLY A 482 -55.33 11.18 -31.68
C GLY A 482 -56.54 10.33 -32.07
N GLY A 483 -57.72 10.59 -31.51
CA GLY A 483 -58.98 9.95 -31.92
C GLY A 483 -59.60 10.61 -33.17
N LYS A 484 -59.82 9.82 -34.23
CA LYS A 484 -60.41 10.20 -35.53
C LYS A 484 -61.75 10.94 -35.41
N LYS A 485 -61.96 11.99 -36.21
CA LYS A 485 -63.30 12.43 -36.64
C LYS A 485 -63.58 11.97 -38.08
N PRO A 486 -64.80 11.49 -38.40
CA PRO A 486 -65.15 10.99 -39.72
C PRO A 486 -65.39 12.12 -40.72
N VAL A 487 -65.05 11.82 -41.97
CA VAL A 487 -65.29 12.60 -43.18
C VAL A 487 -66.79 12.57 -43.51
N ASP A 488 -67.36 13.71 -43.89
CA ASP A 488 -68.42 13.74 -44.91
C ASP A 488 -68.52 15.13 -45.58
N LEU A 489 -68.52 15.05 -46.92
CA LEU A 489 -68.81 15.99 -48.01
C LEU A 489 -67.95 17.25 -48.21
#